data_AF-Q6BM65-F1
#
_entry.id   AF-Q6BM65-F1
#
_cell.length_a   1.000
_cell.length_b   1.000
_cell.length_c   1.000
_cell.angle_alpha   90.00
_cell.angle_beta   90.00
_cell.angle_gamma   90.00
#
_symmetry.space_group_name_H-M   'P 1'
#
loop_
_entity.id
_entity.type
_entity.pdbx_description
1 polymer ?
#
loop_
_entity_poly.entity_id
_entity_poly.type
_entity_poly.pdbx_seq_one_letter_code
_entity_poly.pdbx_strand_id
1 'polypeptide(L)'
;MSLSLNEQANSRKSRLSKLREDRKLEKESTGDVQTQSILDQNTNGATPVNSTNEDIIHDTNNSSIRSRNFDLETRDAVSGIKNPPTLALSNNETVEVLASQIQRDILQGIRHKADEASSGQDEGSPLEKHESAYHSKDLKADLAYYFNKADTKTNQAINRILQTKYQNSIH
;
A
#
# COMPACT_ATOMS: atom_id res chain seq x y z
N MET A 1 15.75 -26.34 2.30
CA MET A 1 17.13 -26.35 2.83
C MET A 1 17.27 -25.21 3.81
N SER A 2 17.51 -25.49 5.09
CA SER A 2 17.76 -24.46 6.11
C SER A 2 19.15 -23.87 5.91
N LEU A 3 19.23 -22.56 5.66
CA LEU A 3 20.50 -21.84 5.55
C LEU A 3 21.24 -21.89 6.89
N SER A 4 22.57 -21.94 6.84
CA SER A 4 23.41 -21.87 8.03
C SER A 4 23.20 -20.53 8.77
N LEU A 5 23.29 -20.52 10.10
CA LEU A 5 23.15 -19.30 10.93
C LEU A 5 24.07 -18.16 10.44
N ASN A 6 25.26 -18.52 9.95
CA ASN A 6 26.22 -17.55 9.42
C ASN A 6 25.75 -16.90 8.10
N GLU A 7 25.09 -17.68 7.25
CA GLU A 7 24.55 -17.23 5.97
C GLU A 7 23.32 -16.33 6.18
N GLN A 8 22.47 -16.67 7.17
CA GLN A 8 21.37 -15.81 7.60
C GLN A 8 21.87 -14.48 8.18
N ALA A 9 22.95 -14.51 8.98
CA ALA A 9 23.57 -13.30 9.51
C ALA A 9 24.15 -12.41 8.40
N ASN A 10 24.82 -13.00 7.41
CA ASN A 10 25.38 -12.26 6.26
C ASN A 10 24.29 -11.68 5.36
N SER A 11 23.21 -12.44 5.11
CA SER A 11 22.03 -11.94 4.39
C SER A 11 21.37 -10.77 5.12
N ARG A 12 21.21 -10.86 6.44
CA ARG A 12 20.68 -9.75 7.27
C ARG A 12 21.59 -8.52 7.23
N LYS A 13 22.92 -8.70 7.33
CA LYS A 13 23.89 -7.60 7.24
C LYS A 13 23.83 -6.90 5.89
N SER A 14 23.80 -7.67 4.79
CA SER A 14 23.66 -7.13 3.43
C SER A 14 22.38 -6.33 3.27
N ARG A 15 21.24 -6.88 3.73
CA ARG A 15 19.94 -6.21 3.68
C ARG A 15 19.92 -4.92 4.50
N LEU A 16 20.55 -4.90 5.68
CA LEU A 16 20.67 -3.71 6.51
C LEU A 16 21.58 -2.65 5.90
N SER A 17 22.65 -3.05 5.20
CA SER A 17 23.51 -2.11 4.47
C SER A 17 22.74 -1.41 3.36
N LYS A 18 22.00 -2.19 2.54
CA LYS A 18 21.17 -1.65 1.47
C LYS A 18 20.11 -0.68 1.98
N LEU A 19 19.42 -1.02 3.08
CA LEU A 19 18.45 -0.12 3.74
C LEU A 19 19.08 1.20 4.22
N ARG A 20 20.36 1.20 4.61
CA ARG A 20 21.07 2.42 5.02
C ARG A 20 21.46 3.28 3.81
N GLU A 21 21.86 2.65 2.71
CA GLU A 21 22.16 3.33 1.45
C GLU A 21 20.89 3.95 0.86
N ASP A 22 19.79 3.20 0.78
CA ASP A 22 18.49 3.68 0.30
C ASP A 22 18.01 4.89 1.14
N ARG A 23 18.14 4.84 2.47
CA ARG A 23 17.83 5.97 3.36
C ARG A 23 18.73 7.19 3.13
N LYS A 24 20.00 6.97 2.75
CA LYS A 24 20.93 8.08 2.45
C LYS A 24 20.57 8.75 1.13
N LEU A 25 20.18 7.97 0.12
CA LEU A 25 19.70 8.47 -1.17
C LEU A 25 18.39 9.25 -1.02
N GLU A 26 17.45 8.81 -0.17
CA GLU A 26 16.23 9.57 0.15
C GLU A 26 16.54 10.93 0.81
N LYS A 27 17.61 11.04 1.60
CA LYS A 27 18.05 12.30 2.20
C LYS A 27 18.71 13.26 1.22
N GLU A 28 19.27 12.77 0.11
CA GLU A 28 19.85 13.61 -0.94
C GLU A 28 18.81 14.06 -1.97
N SER A 29 17.71 13.30 -2.15
CA SER A 29 16.59 13.67 -3.04
C SER A 29 15.54 14.58 -2.40
N THR A 30 15.51 14.67 -1.07
CA THR A 30 14.54 15.47 -0.32
C THR A 30 15.30 16.38 0.62
N GLY A 31 15.48 17.65 0.21
CA GLY A 31 16.15 18.66 1.01
C GLY A 31 15.58 18.72 2.44
N ASP A 32 16.50 18.71 3.41
CA ASP A 32 16.32 19.07 4.82
C ASP A 32 15.06 18.55 5.53
N VAL A 33 15.04 17.26 5.85
CA VAL A 33 14.31 16.78 7.04
C VAL A 33 15.22 15.95 7.91
N GLN A 34 15.78 16.61 8.92
CA GLN A 34 16.69 16.05 9.91
C GLN A 34 15.91 15.18 10.92
N THR A 35 15.56 13.95 10.55
CA THR A 35 15.08 12.96 11.52
C THR A 35 16.27 12.34 12.25
N GLN A 36 16.69 12.98 13.33
CA GLN A 36 17.57 12.36 14.33
C GLN A 36 16.78 11.28 15.06
N SER A 37 17.05 10.02 14.72
CA SER A 37 16.63 8.82 15.44
C SER A 37 17.72 8.51 16.46
N ILE A 38 17.51 8.88 17.72
CA ILE A 38 18.35 8.39 18.82
C ILE A 38 17.63 7.16 19.38
N LEU A 39 18.17 6.00 19.05
CA LEU A 39 17.80 4.71 19.64
C LEU A 39 18.76 4.44 20.80
N ASP A 40 18.19 4.49 21.99
CA ASP A 40 18.55 3.84 23.25
C ASP A 40 19.81 2.97 23.26
N GLN A 41 20.85 3.45 23.96
CA GLN A 41 21.80 2.59 24.65
C GLN A 41 21.28 2.37 26.07
N ASN A 42 20.52 1.29 26.28
CA ASN A 42 20.09 0.87 27.62
C ASN A 42 21.14 -0.09 28.19
N THR A 43 21.96 0.39 29.13
CA THR A 43 22.75 -0.45 30.02
C THR A 43 22.17 -0.38 31.42
N ASN A 44 21.52 -1.47 31.82
CA ASN A 44 21.45 -2.05 33.16
C ASN A 44 21.04 -1.17 34.37
N GLY A 45 19.92 -1.54 35.00
CA GLY A 45 19.93 -1.78 36.45
C GLY A 45 19.06 -0.88 37.34
N ALA A 46 18.03 -1.51 37.94
CA ALA A 46 17.51 -1.29 39.30
C ALA A 46 16.86 0.08 39.68
N THR A 47 15.55 0.04 39.95
CA THR A 47 14.85 0.85 40.99
C THR A 47 15.51 0.64 42.37
N PRO A 48 15.40 1.52 43.41
CA PRO A 48 14.12 2.15 43.83
C PRO A 48 14.20 3.50 44.63
N VAL A 49 13.02 3.95 45.08
CA VAL A 49 12.71 4.76 46.30
C VAL A 49 12.69 6.30 46.21
N ASN A 50 11.46 6.83 46.25
CA ASN A 50 10.91 7.85 47.16
C ASN A 50 11.88 8.89 47.79
N SER A 51 11.65 10.18 47.53
CA SER A 51 11.50 11.23 48.56
C SER A 51 11.09 12.57 47.94
N THR A 52 9.97 13.09 48.42
CA THR A 52 9.63 14.51 48.48
C THR A 52 10.80 15.34 48.98
N ASN A 53 11.15 16.41 48.26
CA ASN A 53 11.39 17.75 48.79
C ASN A 53 11.60 18.71 47.61
N GLU A 54 10.90 19.83 47.67
CA GLU A 54 11.08 20.94 46.74
C GLU A 54 12.43 21.61 47.01
N ASP A 55 13.26 21.67 45.98
CA ASP A 55 14.35 22.63 45.90
C ASP A 55 14.29 23.29 44.52
N ILE A 56 14.24 24.62 44.57
CA ILE A 56 14.25 25.53 43.44
C ILE A 56 15.60 25.38 42.74
N ILE A 57 15.59 24.74 41.57
CA ILE A 57 16.70 24.80 40.62
C ILE A 57 16.28 25.73 39.48
N HIS A 58 16.80 26.95 39.51
CA HIS A 58 16.91 27.77 38.30
C HIS A 58 17.90 27.07 37.36
N ASP A 59 17.40 26.14 36.56
CA ASP A 59 18.17 25.52 35.49
C ASP A 59 17.88 26.27 34.19
N THR A 60 18.85 27.07 33.78
CA THR A 60 19.00 27.60 32.43
C THR A 60 19.24 26.44 31.47
N ASN A 61 18.19 25.67 31.19
CA ASN A 61 18.13 24.72 30.09
C ASN A 61 16.71 24.74 29.59
N ASN A 62 16.45 25.68 28.68
CA ASN A 62 15.23 25.77 27.88
C ASN A 62 15.16 24.59 26.90
N SER A 63 15.23 23.36 27.41
CA SER A 63 14.75 22.17 26.69
C SER A 63 13.24 22.15 26.87
N SER A 64 12.57 23.11 26.23
CA SER A 64 11.12 23.07 26.06
C SER A 64 10.78 21.68 25.52
N ILE A 65 10.18 20.85 26.37
CA ILE A 65 9.61 19.55 25.98
C ILE A 65 8.42 19.92 25.08
N ARG A 66 8.72 20.31 23.85
CA ARG A 66 7.73 20.69 22.85
C ARG A 66 7.18 19.39 22.31
N SER A 67 5.98 19.04 22.77
CA SER A 67 5.23 17.94 22.18
C SER A 67 5.04 18.23 20.68
N ARG A 68 5.32 17.23 19.85
CA ARG A 68 5.28 17.36 18.37
C ARG A 68 3.87 17.62 17.85
N ASN A 69 2.86 17.21 18.62
CA ASN A 69 1.46 17.21 18.20
C ASN A 69 0.57 18.11 19.06
N PHE A 70 1.03 18.57 20.23
CA PHE A 70 0.21 19.31 21.18
C PHE A 70 1.04 20.40 21.87
N ASP A 71 0.54 21.62 21.86
CA ASP A 71 1.17 22.74 22.54
C ASP A 71 0.57 22.89 23.93
N LEU A 72 1.41 22.86 24.96
CA LEU A 72 0.93 22.91 26.35
C LEU A 72 0.43 24.30 26.75
N GLU A 73 0.96 25.35 26.10
CA GLU A 73 0.59 26.75 26.39
C GLU A 73 -0.76 27.11 25.76
N THR A 74 -0.95 26.76 24.48
CA THR A 74 -2.20 27.03 23.75
C THR A 74 -3.24 25.92 23.90
N ARG A 75 -2.86 24.75 24.45
CA ARG A 75 -3.68 23.53 24.53
C ARG A 75 -4.23 23.07 23.18
N ASP A 76 -3.56 23.42 22.10
CA ASP A 76 -3.99 23.14 20.73
C ASP A 76 -3.04 22.18 20.01
N ALA A 77 -3.53 21.57 18.92
CA ALA A 77 -2.72 20.71 18.06
C ALA A 77 -1.67 21.55 17.30
N VAL A 78 -0.38 21.21 17.47
CA VAL A 78 0.76 21.88 16.81
C VAL A 78 0.81 21.53 15.32
N SER A 79 0.53 20.26 14.98
CA SER A 79 0.52 19.74 13.61
C SER A 79 -0.60 18.70 13.50
N GLY A 80 -1.48 18.90 12.51
CA GLY A 80 -2.66 18.06 12.31
C GLY A 80 -3.91 18.89 11.96
N ILE A 81 -5.02 18.17 11.78
CA ILE A 81 -6.33 18.73 11.47
C ILE A 81 -6.89 19.38 12.75
N LYS A 82 -6.74 20.71 12.90
CA LYS A 82 -7.16 21.46 14.10
C LYS A 82 -8.66 21.42 14.36
N ASN A 83 -9.45 21.40 13.29
CA ASN A 83 -10.90 21.33 13.35
C ASN A 83 -11.36 20.04 12.70
N PRO A 84 -12.33 19.30 13.26
CA PRO A 84 -12.87 18.12 12.60
C PRO A 84 -13.25 18.47 11.16
N PRO A 85 -13.03 17.55 10.20
CA PRO A 85 -13.41 17.78 8.81
C PRO A 85 -14.92 18.02 8.78
N THR A 86 -15.29 19.28 8.59
CA THR A 86 -16.67 19.75 8.58
C THR A 86 -16.99 20.19 7.17
N LEU A 87 -18.11 19.69 6.67
CA LEU A 87 -18.62 20.10 5.38
C LEU A 87 -19.27 21.47 5.56
N ALA A 88 -18.68 22.51 4.99
CA ALA A 88 -19.26 23.85 5.01
C ALA A 88 -20.47 23.88 4.07
N LEU A 89 -21.67 23.83 4.66
CA LEU A 89 -22.92 24.01 3.93
C LEU A 89 -23.08 25.48 3.56
N SER A 90 -23.58 25.74 2.35
CA SER A 90 -24.05 27.09 2.02
C SER A 90 -25.29 27.41 2.88
N ASN A 91 -25.53 28.70 3.16
CA ASN A 91 -26.56 29.15 4.12
C ASN A 91 -28.00 28.66 3.83
N ASN A 92 -28.25 28.06 2.66
CA ASN A 92 -29.55 27.63 2.20
C ASN A 92 -29.63 26.12 1.84
N GLU A 93 -28.57 25.35 2.06
CA GLU A 93 -28.55 23.92 1.77
C GLU A 93 -28.68 23.09 3.05
N THR A 94 -29.58 22.12 3.03
CA THR A 94 -29.74 21.15 4.12
C THR A 94 -28.87 19.92 3.87
N VAL A 95 -28.44 19.27 4.95
CA VAL A 95 -27.61 18.05 4.90
C VAL A 95 -28.26 16.98 4.04
N GLU A 96 -29.58 16.82 4.11
CA GLU A 96 -30.35 15.82 3.38
C GLU A 96 -30.34 16.08 1.87
N VAL A 97 -30.44 17.35 1.46
CA VAL A 97 -30.41 17.77 0.05
C VAL A 97 -29.02 17.51 -0.52
N LEU A 98 -27.98 17.92 0.20
CA LEU A 98 -26.60 17.72 -0.22
C LEU A 98 -26.21 16.24 -0.23
N ALA A 99 -26.61 15.46 0.77
CA ALA A 99 -26.38 14.02 0.80
C ALA A 99 -27.06 13.31 -0.39
N SER A 100 -28.29 13.71 -0.71
CA SER A 100 -29.02 13.18 -1.87
C SER A 100 -28.35 13.55 -3.19
N GLN A 101 -27.74 14.73 -3.27
CA GLN A 101 -26.99 15.17 -4.44
C GLN A 101 -25.68 14.39 -4.59
N ILE A 102 -24.88 14.29 -3.53
CA ILE A 102 -23.65 13.50 -3.51
C ILE A 102 -23.94 12.04 -3.88
N GLN A 103 -25.00 11.46 -3.33
CA GLN A 103 -25.40 10.10 -3.67
C GLN A 103 -25.74 9.96 -5.16
N ARG A 104 -26.49 10.91 -5.73
CA ARG A 104 -26.82 10.93 -7.16
C ARG A 104 -25.56 11.05 -8.02
N ASP A 105 -24.63 11.93 -7.65
CA ASP A 105 -23.39 12.15 -8.38
C ASP A 105 -22.50 10.90 -8.35
N ILE A 106 -22.40 10.22 -7.21
CA ILE A 106 -21.68 8.96 -7.07
C ILE A 106 -22.32 7.87 -7.94
N LEU A 107 -23.64 7.70 -7.85
CA LEU A 107 -24.35 6.68 -8.64
C LEU A 107 -24.25 6.94 -10.14
N GLN A 108 -24.31 8.21 -10.55
CA GLN A 108 -24.13 8.60 -11.94
C GLN A 108 -22.69 8.35 -12.42
N GLY A 109 -21.68 8.67 -11.60
CA GLY A 109 -20.28 8.39 -11.91
C GLY A 109 -19.99 6.89 -12.02
N ILE A 110 -20.56 6.08 -11.13
CA ILE A 110 -20.45 4.62 -11.19
C ILE A 110 -21.13 4.09 -12.46
N ARG A 111 -22.33 4.57 -12.77
CA ARG A 111 -23.05 4.15 -13.98
C ARG A 111 -22.28 4.54 -15.24
N HIS A 112 -21.76 5.75 -15.31
CA HIS A 112 -20.94 6.20 -16.44
C HIS A 112 -19.68 5.33 -16.61
N LYS A 113 -18.96 5.06 -15.51
CA LYS A 113 -17.78 4.17 -15.52
C LYS A 113 -18.14 2.74 -15.92
N ALA A 114 -19.28 2.23 -15.49
CA ALA A 114 -19.77 0.90 -15.85
C ALA A 114 -20.17 0.84 -17.34
N ASP A 115 -20.84 1.87 -17.83
CA ASP A 115 -21.23 2.00 -19.24
C ASP A 115 -19.97 2.18 -20.13
N GLU A 116 -18.97 2.95 -19.69
CA GLU A 116 -17.65 3.07 -20.35
C GLU A 116 -16.89 1.74 -20.36
N ALA A 117 -16.87 1.01 -19.23
CA ALA A 117 -16.26 -0.32 -19.16
C ALA A 117 -17.00 -1.37 -20.00
N SER A 118 -18.31 -1.19 -20.24
CA SER A 118 -19.11 -2.09 -21.05
C SER A 118 -19.12 -1.74 -22.54
N SER A 119 -18.81 -0.49 -22.91
CA SER A 119 -18.84 0.02 -24.30
C SER A 119 -17.44 0.23 -24.91
N GLY A 120 -16.41 0.33 -24.09
CA GLY A 120 -15.02 0.53 -24.50
C GLY A 120 -14.27 -0.79 -24.66
N GLN A 121 -13.88 -1.07 -25.90
CA GLN A 121 -12.86 -2.03 -26.29
C GLN A 121 -11.60 -1.92 -25.42
N ASP A 122 -10.97 -3.09 -25.23
CA ASP A 122 -9.58 -3.47 -24.87
C ASP A 122 -8.42 -2.44 -24.92
N GLU A 123 -8.64 -1.17 -24.61
CA GLU A 123 -7.59 -0.13 -24.51
C GLU A 123 -7.45 0.29 -23.06
N GLY A 124 -6.85 -0.61 -22.28
CA GLY A 124 -6.71 -0.43 -20.85
C GLY A 124 -5.95 0.83 -20.48
N SER A 125 -6.52 1.54 -19.49
CA SER A 125 -5.87 2.68 -18.85
C SER A 125 -4.50 2.27 -18.27
N PRO A 126 -3.47 3.13 -18.32
CA PRO A 126 -2.12 2.77 -17.85
C PRO A 126 -2.04 2.56 -16.33
N LEU A 127 -3.07 2.94 -15.57
CA LEU A 127 -3.04 2.96 -14.12
C LEU A 127 -3.54 1.66 -13.47
N GLU A 128 -4.34 0.83 -14.16
CA GLU A 128 -4.83 -0.47 -13.64
C GLU A 128 -4.04 -1.68 -14.13
N LYS A 129 -3.17 -1.52 -15.14
CA LYS A 129 -2.37 -2.62 -15.71
C LYS A 129 -1.27 -3.13 -14.77
N HIS A 130 -0.92 -2.39 -13.71
CA HIS A 130 0.21 -2.74 -12.85
C HIS A 130 -0.14 -3.72 -11.71
N GLU A 131 -1.40 -3.82 -11.27
CA GLU A 131 -1.76 -4.72 -10.15
C GLU A 131 -2.40 -6.04 -10.59
N SER A 132 -3.20 -6.06 -11.67
CA SER A 132 -3.91 -7.27 -12.10
C SER A 132 -3.01 -8.31 -12.77
N ALA A 133 -1.95 -7.88 -13.47
CA ALA A 133 -1.06 -8.75 -14.23
C ALA A 133 -0.19 -9.67 -13.33
N TYR A 134 0.09 -9.26 -12.09
CA TYR A 134 0.89 -10.06 -11.15
C TYR A 134 0.06 -11.12 -10.43
N HIS A 135 -1.19 -10.83 -10.05
CA HIS A 135 -2.06 -11.79 -9.37
C HIS A 135 -2.55 -12.92 -10.28
N SER A 136 -2.72 -12.66 -11.58
CA SER A 136 -3.21 -13.67 -12.54
C SER A 136 -2.10 -14.51 -13.18
N LYS A 137 -0.82 -14.23 -12.87
CA LYS A 137 0.31 -14.89 -13.54
C LYS A 137 0.41 -16.37 -13.19
N ASP A 138 0.24 -16.69 -11.92
CA ASP A 138 0.29 -18.08 -11.43
C ASP A 138 -0.92 -18.87 -11.94
N LEU A 139 -2.12 -18.27 -11.88
CA LEU A 139 -3.32 -18.88 -12.45
C LEU A 139 -3.19 -19.15 -13.95
N LYS A 140 -2.58 -18.23 -14.71
CA LYS A 140 -2.31 -18.42 -16.15
C LYS A 140 -1.31 -19.55 -16.40
N ALA A 141 -0.29 -19.69 -15.55
CA ALA A 141 0.67 -20.78 -15.64
C ALA A 141 0.01 -22.15 -15.34
N ASP A 142 -0.83 -22.22 -14.32
CA ASP A 142 -1.57 -23.42 -13.94
C ASP A 142 -2.54 -23.86 -15.06
N LEU A 143 -3.24 -22.90 -15.67
CA LEU A 143 -4.19 -23.17 -16.74
C LEU A 143 -3.51 -23.53 -18.07
N ALA A 144 -2.28 -23.07 -18.33
CA ALA A 144 -1.59 -23.28 -19.60
C ALA A 144 -1.44 -24.77 -19.96
N TYR A 145 -1.18 -25.62 -18.97
CA TYR A 145 -1.10 -27.08 -19.18
C TYR A 145 -2.44 -27.66 -19.66
N TYR A 146 -3.55 -27.24 -19.05
CA TYR A 146 -4.88 -27.72 -19.41
C TYR A 146 -5.31 -27.26 -20.79
N PHE A 147 -5.01 -26.01 -21.16
CA PHE A 147 -5.26 -25.51 -22.51
C PHE A 147 -4.47 -26.28 -23.56
N ASN A 148 -3.17 -26.50 -23.35
CA ASN A 148 -2.36 -27.30 -24.28
C ASN A 148 -2.89 -28.74 -24.43
N LYS A 149 -3.29 -29.36 -23.30
CA LYS A 149 -3.90 -30.69 -23.31
C LYS A 149 -5.25 -30.72 -24.04
N ALA A 150 -6.05 -29.67 -23.92
CA ALA A 150 -7.32 -29.54 -24.64
C ALA A 150 -7.08 -29.36 -26.14
N ASP A 151 -6.12 -28.51 -26.53
CA ASP A 151 -5.77 -28.26 -27.93
C ASP A 151 -5.24 -29.52 -28.61
N THR A 152 -4.32 -30.24 -27.96
CA THR A 152 -3.78 -31.50 -28.50
C THR A 152 -4.87 -32.56 -28.71
N LYS A 153 -5.77 -32.72 -27.74
CA LYS A 153 -6.92 -33.63 -27.87
C LYS A 153 -7.90 -33.18 -28.96
N THR A 154 -8.14 -31.88 -29.08
CA THR A 154 -9.01 -31.31 -30.10
C THR A 154 -8.44 -31.56 -31.49
N ASN A 155 -7.14 -31.28 -31.69
CA ASN A 155 -6.45 -31.57 -32.94
C ASN A 155 -6.45 -33.07 -33.27
N GLN A 156 -6.27 -33.94 -32.27
CA GLN A 156 -6.36 -35.39 -32.47
C GLN A 156 -7.78 -35.83 -32.87
N ALA A 157 -8.82 -35.25 -32.25
CA ALA A 157 -10.21 -35.53 -32.58
C ALA A 157 -10.54 -35.06 -34.01
N ILE A 158 -10.13 -33.84 -34.37
CA ILE A 158 -10.26 -33.30 -35.73
C ILE A 158 -9.60 -34.23 -36.74
N ASN A 159 -8.35 -34.65 -36.49
CA ASN A 159 -7.63 -35.56 -37.37
C ASN A 159 -8.34 -36.91 -37.53
N ARG A 160 -8.88 -37.48 -36.45
CA ARG A 160 -9.69 -38.72 -36.53
C ARG A 160 -10.95 -38.53 -37.36
N ILE A 161 -11.66 -37.42 -37.17
CA ILE A 161 -12.86 -37.10 -37.94
C ILE A 161 -12.52 -36.96 -39.42
N LEU A 162 -11.45 -36.23 -39.75
CA LEU A 162 -10.99 -36.06 -41.12
C LEU A 162 -10.61 -37.41 -41.75
N GLN A 163 -9.81 -38.23 -41.05
CA GLN A 163 -9.46 -39.58 -41.52
C GLN A 163 -10.70 -40.40 -41.83
N THR A 164 -11.67 -40.43 -40.91
CA THR A 164 -12.90 -41.21 -41.08
C THR A 164 -13.74 -40.69 -42.25
N LYS A 165 -13.85 -39.36 -42.40
CA LYS A 165 -14.54 -38.71 -43.52
C LYS A 165 -13.90 -39.06 -44.86
N TYR A 166 -12.58 -38.98 -44.97
CA TYR A 166 -11.87 -39.27 -46.22
C TYR A 166 -11.82 -40.78 -46.53
N GLN A 167 -11.68 -41.66 -45.54
CA GLN A 167 -11.72 -43.11 -45.76
C GLN A 167 -13.11 -43.59 -46.20
N ASN A 168 -14.18 -43.02 -45.64
CA ASN A 168 -15.55 -43.34 -46.05
C ASN A 168 -15.99 -42.68 -47.36
N SER A 169 -15.20 -41.75 -47.91
CA SER A 169 -15.49 -41.09 -49.19
C SER A 169 -14.80 -41.75 -50.38
N ILE A 170 -13.89 -42.70 -50.14
CA ILE A 170 -13.12 -43.42 -51.18
C ILE A 170 -13.78 -44.78 -51.51
N HIS A 171 -14.87 -45.13 -50.83
CA HIS A 171 -15.78 -46.23 -51.16
C HIS A 171 -17.14 -45.69 -51.56
#